data_AF-A0A7W1N6X3-F1
#
_entry.id   AF-A0A7W1N6X3-F1
#
_cell.length_a   1.000
_cell.length_b   1.000
_cell.length_c   1.000
_cell.angle_alpha   90.00
_cell.angle_beta   90.00
_cell.angle_gamma   90.00
#
_symmetry.space_group_name_H-M   'P 1'
#
loop_
_entity.id
_entity.type
_entity.pdbx_description
1 polymer ?
#
loop_
_entity_poly.entity_id
_entity_poly.type
_entity_poly.pdbx_seq_one_letter_code
_entity_poly.pdbx_strand_id
1 'polypeptide(L)'
;MRRLVICLAAAAVLAPAALAMRSAMHPELGATLRGKYELPKGSPTAHGIVNLNLSSAKGTVCWTFELAGVSKPLYAHIHKGGAGISGPVFIPLGKTYKAKGCQKASKASIDAVESNPNGFYVNVHNPKYPNGIVRGQLVAGMVHM
;
A
#
# COMPACT_ATOMS: atom_id res chain seq x y z
N MET A 1 -37.49 20.07 -70.04
CA MET A 1 -37.83 21.14 -69.07
C MET A 1 -37.58 20.60 -67.67
N ARG A 2 -36.96 21.43 -66.82
CA ARG A 2 -36.43 21.20 -65.46
C ARG A 2 -37.32 20.34 -64.54
N ARG A 3 -36.69 19.51 -63.69
CA ARG A 3 -36.62 19.72 -62.22
C ARG A 3 -35.64 18.74 -61.55
N LEU A 4 -34.66 19.33 -60.86
CA LEU A 4 -33.79 18.73 -59.86
C LEU A 4 -34.62 18.22 -58.67
N VAL A 5 -34.26 17.07 -58.11
CA VAL A 5 -34.49 16.76 -56.68
C VAL A 5 -33.20 16.15 -56.12
N ILE A 6 -32.59 16.90 -55.21
CA ILE A 6 -31.47 16.51 -54.35
C ILE A 6 -32.08 15.91 -53.10
N CYS A 7 -31.71 14.70 -52.68
CA CYS A 7 -32.04 14.17 -51.36
C CYS A 7 -30.86 13.38 -50.75
N LEU A 8 -30.28 14.04 -49.74
CA LEU A 8 -29.71 13.57 -48.49
C LEU A 8 -28.69 12.42 -48.44
N ALA A 9 -27.54 12.80 -47.88
CA ALA A 9 -26.46 11.97 -47.38
C ALA A 9 -26.87 11.05 -46.20
N ALA A 10 -26.26 9.87 -46.16
CA ALA A 10 -26.08 9.09 -44.94
C ALA A 10 -24.58 8.77 -44.79
N ALA A 11 -23.84 9.62 -44.10
CA ALA A 11 -22.48 9.31 -43.67
C ALA A 11 -22.56 8.44 -42.42
N ALA A 12 -22.27 7.15 -42.56
CA ALA A 12 -22.15 6.23 -41.43
C ALA A 12 -20.89 6.60 -40.64
N VAL A 13 -21.08 7.17 -39.44
CA VAL A 13 -19.99 7.48 -38.52
C VAL A 13 -19.57 6.19 -37.82
N LEU A 14 -18.48 5.59 -38.29
CA LEU A 14 -17.77 4.54 -37.55
C LEU A 14 -17.10 5.18 -36.33
N ALA A 15 -17.68 4.95 -35.15
CA ALA A 15 -17.05 5.30 -33.88
C ALA A 15 -15.85 4.36 -33.63
N PRO A 16 -14.64 4.87 -33.33
CA PRO A 16 -13.54 4.01 -32.93
C PRO A 16 -13.78 3.47 -31.50
N ALA A 17 -13.71 2.15 -31.34
CA ALA A 17 -13.64 1.53 -30.03
C ALA A 17 -12.30 1.92 -29.36
N ALA A 18 -12.34 2.89 -28.44
CA ALA A 18 -11.19 3.22 -27.61
C ALA A 18 -10.88 2.04 -26.69
N LEU A 19 -9.80 1.32 -26.99
CA LEU A 19 -9.24 0.31 -26.11
C LEU A 19 -8.70 1.03 -24.87
N ALA A 20 -9.50 1.09 -23.80
CA ALA A 20 -9.06 1.65 -22.53
C ALA A 20 -7.92 0.78 -21.98
N MET A 21 -6.68 1.25 -22.14
CA MET A 21 -5.52 0.74 -21.42
C MET A 21 -5.77 0.98 -19.93
N ARG A 22 -6.38 -0.01 -19.26
CA ARG A 22 -6.38 -0.09 -17.81
C ARG A 22 -4.94 -0.35 -17.39
N SER A 23 -4.18 0.72 -17.14
CA SER A 23 -3.05 0.59 -16.23
C SER A 23 -3.63 -0.04 -14.97
N ALA A 24 -3.21 -1.27 -14.65
CA ALA A 24 -3.48 -1.83 -13.34
C ALA A 24 -2.82 -0.88 -12.35
N MET A 25 -3.58 0.07 -11.80
CA MET A 25 -3.19 0.82 -10.63
C MET A 25 -3.04 -0.23 -9.54
N HIS A 26 -1.80 -0.67 -9.34
CA HIS A 26 -1.47 -1.49 -8.21
C HIS A 26 -2.04 -0.82 -6.95
N PRO A 27 -2.70 -1.57 -6.06
CA PRO A 27 -3.31 -0.98 -4.88
C PRO A 27 -2.19 -0.33 -4.05
N GLU A 28 -2.24 1.00 -3.97
CA GLU A 28 -1.51 1.72 -2.93
C GLU A 28 -2.14 1.35 -1.61
N LEU A 29 -1.32 0.91 -0.65
CA LEU A 29 -1.77 0.58 0.68
C LEU A 29 -1.15 1.54 1.67
N GLY A 30 -1.88 1.86 2.73
CA GLY A 30 -1.44 2.81 3.74
C GLY A 30 -1.69 2.30 5.14
N ALA A 31 -0.99 2.86 6.12
CA ALA A 31 -1.33 2.69 7.53
C ALA A 31 -0.94 3.92 8.35
N THR A 32 -1.86 4.37 9.21
CA THR A 32 -1.55 5.30 10.29
C THR A 32 -0.98 4.53 11.48
N LEU A 33 0.24 4.89 11.87
CA LEU A 33 1.03 4.21 12.90
C LEU A 33 0.89 4.93 14.24
N ARG A 34 0.60 4.19 15.31
CA ARG A 34 0.62 4.71 16.69
C ARG A 34 1.14 3.66 17.66
N GLY A 35 1.86 4.07 18.70
CA GLY A 35 2.33 3.13 19.71
C GLY A 35 1.21 2.50 20.53
N LYS A 36 0.05 3.19 20.68
CA LYS A 36 -1.13 2.62 21.36
C LYS A 36 -1.75 1.40 20.65
N TYR A 37 -1.42 1.18 19.37
CA TYR A 37 -1.92 0.04 18.59
C TYR A 37 -1.00 -1.19 18.68
N GLU A 38 0.19 -1.04 19.26
CA GLU A 38 1.09 -2.17 19.50
C GLU A 38 0.64 -3.04 20.67
N LEU A 39 1.04 -4.32 20.61
CA LEU A 39 0.75 -5.32 21.63
C LEU A 39 2.02 -6.16 21.89
N PRO A 40 2.74 -5.93 23.01
CA PRO A 40 2.48 -4.94 24.07
C PRO A 40 2.60 -3.48 23.60
N LYS A 41 2.01 -2.54 24.35
CA LYS A 41 1.97 -1.12 23.98
C LYS A 41 3.36 -0.55 23.67
N GLY A 42 3.45 0.16 22.55
CA GLY A 42 4.63 0.89 22.11
C GLY A 42 4.74 2.26 22.79
N SER A 43 5.38 3.21 22.12
CA SER A 43 5.58 4.56 22.69
C SER A 43 4.26 5.35 22.76
N PRO A 44 3.97 6.03 23.87
CA PRO A 44 2.74 6.83 24.01
C PRO A 44 2.73 8.07 23.10
N THR A 45 3.90 8.55 22.66
CA THR A 45 4.03 9.78 21.86
C THR A 45 4.43 9.52 20.42
N ALA A 46 4.91 8.31 20.09
CA ALA A 46 5.33 8.00 18.73
C ALA A 46 4.13 7.75 17.82
N HIS A 47 4.20 8.33 16.63
CA HIS A 47 3.16 8.24 15.61
C HIS A 47 3.76 8.45 14.21
N GLY A 48 2.95 8.19 13.19
CA GLY A 48 3.34 8.46 11.81
C GLY A 48 2.44 7.77 10.81
N ILE A 49 2.93 7.65 9.58
CA ILE A 49 2.29 6.89 8.51
C ILE A 49 3.30 6.04 7.75
N VAL A 50 2.78 5.08 7.00
CA VAL A 50 3.48 4.42 5.91
C VAL A 50 2.57 4.30 4.70
N ASN A 51 3.13 4.56 3.52
CA ASN A 51 2.51 4.27 2.23
C ASN A 51 3.33 3.20 1.52
N LEU A 52 2.66 2.19 1.00
CA LEU A 52 3.21 1.04 0.31
C LEU A 52 2.74 1.02 -1.13
N ASN A 53 3.69 0.78 -2.04
CA ASN A 53 3.41 0.47 -3.43
C ASN A 53 3.82 -0.99 -3.67
N LEU A 54 2.81 -1.85 -3.75
CA LEU A 54 2.98 -3.28 -3.98
C LEU A 54 2.83 -3.60 -5.46
N SER A 55 3.62 -4.53 -5.98
CA SER A 55 3.42 -5.02 -7.34
C SER A 55 3.71 -6.50 -7.41
N SER A 56 2.64 -7.30 -7.41
CA SER A 56 2.73 -8.76 -7.55
C SER A 56 3.33 -9.16 -8.90
N ALA A 57 3.06 -8.40 -9.96
CA ALA A 57 3.65 -8.60 -11.29
C ALA A 57 5.17 -8.41 -11.31
N LYS A 58 5.69 -7.42 -10.56
CA LYS A 58 7.15 -7.14 -10.47
C LYS A 58 7.81 -7.89 -9.31
N GLY A 59 7.02 -8.50 -8.43
CA GLY A 59 7.47 -9.10 -7.18
C GLY A 59 8.10 -8.08 -6.23
N THR A 60 7.59 -6.85 -6.18
CA THR A 60 8.20 -5.73 -5.43
C THR A 60 7.28 -5.17 -4.37
N VAL A 61 7.87 -4.79 -3.24
CA VAL A 61 7.25 -4.04 -2.15
C VAL A 61 8.08 -2.78 -1.94
N CYS A 62 7.51 -1.62 -2.26
CA CYS A 62 8.13 -0.32 -2.02
C CYS A 62 7.39 0.40 -0.89
N TRP A 63 8.11 1.21 -0.11
CA TRP A 63 7.54 1.91 1.04
C TRP A 63 8.08 3.33 1.19
N THR A 64 7.27 4.17 1.83
CA THR A 64 7.64 5.48 2.35
C THR A 64 7.03 5.66 3.73
N PHE A 65 7.87 5.91 4.73
CA PHE A 65 7.51 6.22 6.10
C PHE A 65 7.67 7.72 6.38
N GLU A 66 6.76 8.23 7.20
CA GLU A 66 6.88 9.53 7.87
C GLU A 66 6.60 9.28 9.35
N LEU A 67 7.63 9.43 10.19
CA LEU A 67 7.54 9.08 11.62
C LEU A 67 7.94 10.26 12.48
N ALA A 68 7.21 10.46 13.58
CA ALA A 68 7.51 11.41 14.63
C ALA A 68 7.59 10.67 15.99
N GLY A 69 8.52 11.10 16.84
CA GLY A 69 8.73 10.48 18.17
C GLY A 69 9.32 9.06 18.15
N VAL A 70 9.81 8.59 17.00
CA VAL A 70 10.50 7.28 16.85
C VAL A 70 12.01 7.49 16.83
N SER A 71 12.67 7.27 17.97
CA SER A 71 14.14 7.34 18.04
C SER A 71 14.79 6.02 17.64
N LYS A 72 15.90 6.09 16.90
CA LYS A 72 16.75 4.93 16.50
C LYS A 72 15.94 3.73 15.92
N PRO A 73 15.10 3.92 14.89
CA PRO A 73 14.38 2.80 14.29
C PRO A 73 15.36 1.76 13.73
N LEU A 74 15.11 0.49 14.03
CA LEU A 74 16.00 -0.63 13.67
C LEU A 74 15.44 -1.46 12.53
N TYR A 75 14.15 -1.78 12.58
CA TYR A 75 13.46 -2.66 11.64
C TYR A 75 12.05 -2.17 11.40
N ALA A 76 11.50 -2.50 10.24
CA ALA A 76 10.08 -2.37 9.95
C ALA A 76 9.61 -3.61 9.21
N HIS A 77 8.39 -4.06 9.47
CA HIS A 77 7.85 -5.29 8.89
C HIS A 77 6.37 -5.12 8.55
N ILE A 78 5.92 -5.85 7.54
CA ILE A 78 4.51 -6.22 7.38
C ILE A 78 4.31 -7.54 8.12
N HIS A 79 3.36 -7.57 9.04
CA HIS A 79 2.95 -8.76 9.79
C HIS A 79 1.57 -9.24 9.36
N LYS A 80 1.31 -10.54 9.49
CA LYS A 80 -0.01 -11.12 9.27
C LYS A 80 -0.78 -11.17 10.58
N GLY A 81 -1.83 -10.36 10.70
CA GLY A 81 -2.68 -10.27 11.89
C GLY A 81 -3.70 -9.14 11.75
N GLY A 82 -4.94 -9.40 12.17
CA GLY A 82 -5.99 -8.39 12.23
C GLY A 82 -5.74 -7.35 13.34
N ALA A 83 -6.62 -6.35 13.40
CA ALA A 83 -6.60 -5.36 14.46
C ALA A 83 -6.67 -6.03 15.84
N GLY A 84 -5.79 -5.63 16.76
CA GLY A 84 -5.73 -6.19 18.11
C GLY A 84 -5.11 -7.59 18.22
N ILE A 85 -4.63 -8.18 17.11
CA ILE A 85 -4.02 -9.52 17.09
C ILE A 85 -2.57 -9.39 16.63
N SER A 86 -1.61 -9.80 17.45
CA SER A 86 -0.20 -9.90 17.03
C SER A 86 0.01 -11.16 16.21
N GLY A 87 0.87 -11.10 15.19
CA GLY A 87 1.18 -12.25 14.36
C GLY A 87 2.60 -12.24 13.81
N PRO A 88 2.99 -13.27 13.06
CA PRO A 88 4.36 -13.41 12.59
C PRO A 88 4.71 -12.35 11.54
N VAL A 89 6.01 -12.08 11.40
CA VAL A 89 6.54 -11.30 10.27
C VAL A 89 6.14 -12.01 8.99
N PHE A 90 5.52 -11.27 8.08
CA PHE A 90 5.08 -11.78 6.78
C PHE A 90 5.99 -11.30 5.65
N ILE A 91 6.33 -10.00 5.65
CA ILE A 91 7.29 -9.40 4.71
C ILE A 91 8.18 -8.42 5.49
N PRO A 92 9.50 -8.68 5.61
CA PRO A 92 10.41 -7.69 6.18
C PRO A 92 10.54 -6.46 5.28
N LEU A 93 10.66 -5.24 5.80
CA LEU A 93 10.88 -4.04 4.95
C LEU A 93 12.35 -3.64 4.95
N GLY A 94 13.17 -4.50 4.31
CA GLY A 94 14.63 -4.40 4.30
C GLY A 94 15.31 -5.13 5.48
N LYS A 95 16.65 -5.15 5.47
CA LYS A 95 17.47 -5.75 6.55
C LYS A 95 17.57 -4.85 7.78
N THR A 96 17.52 -3.55 7.56
CA THR A 96 17.50 -2.50 8.57
C THR A 96 16.48 -1.44 8.14
N TYR A 97 16.01 -0.65 9.09
CA TYR A 97 15.05 0.40 8.82
C TYR A 97 15.60 1.41 7.82
N LYS A 98 14.75 1.76 6.84
CA LYS A 98 14.93 2.91 5.96
C LYS A 98 13.59 3.61 5.82
N ALA A 99 13.59 4.94 5.86
CA ALA A 99 12.37 5.72 5.68
C ALA A 99 11.74 5.50 4.30
N LYS A 100 12.55 5.28 3.26
CA LYS A 100 12.10 4.92 1.92
C LYS A 100 12.91 3.75 1.39
N GLY A 101 12.28 2.86 0.65
CA GLY A 101 12.98 1.72 0.06
C GLY A 101 12.06 0.83 -0.77
N CYS A 102 12.68 -0.14 -1.43
CA CYS A 102 12.01 -1.20 -2.14
C CYS A 102 12.76 -2.51 -1.90
N GLN A 103 12.03 -3.62 -1.88
CA GLN A 103 12.63 -4.95 -1.90
C GLN A 103 11.78 -5.93 -2.70
N LYS A 104 12.34 -7.12 -2.92
CA LYS A 104 11.62 -8.24 -3.51
C LYS A 104 10.79 -8.98 -2.45
N ALA A 105 9.62 -9.45 -2.85
CA ALA A 105 8.79 -10.38 -2.09
C ALA A 105 8.13 -11.37 -3.04
N SER A 106 7.70 -12.52 -2.52
CA SER A 106 7.01 -13.51 -3.35
C SER A 106 5.69 -12.94 -3.89
N LYS A 107 5.31 -13.34 -5.12
CA LYS A 107 4.02 -12.95 -5.68
C LYS A 107 2.85 -13.34 -4.77
N ALA A 108 2.86 -14.56 -4.23
CA ALA A 108 1.84 -15.03 -3.31
C ALA A 108 1.73 -14.18 -2.03
N SER A 109 2.86 -13.73 -1.47
CA SER A 109 2.85 -12.82 -0.32
C SER A 109 2.24 -11.47 -0.68
N ILE A 110 2.60 -10.91 -1.83
CA ILE A 110 2.04 -9.62 -2.27
C ILE A 110 0.54 -9.75 -2.51
N ASP A 111 0.10 -10.76 -3.26
CA ASP A 111 -1.31 -11.02 -3.54
C ASP A 111 -2.13 -11.18 -2.26
N ALA A 112 -1.57 -11.83 -1.23
CA ALA A 112 -2.23 -11.98 0.07
C ALA A 112 -2.45 -10.62 0.77
N VAL A 113 -1.47 -9.73 0.72
CA VAL A 113 -1.60 -8.38 1.32
C VAL A 113 -2.55 -7.50 0.50
N GLU A 114 -2.44 -7.53 -0.83
CA GLU A 114 -3.28 -6.75 -1.74
C GLU A 114 -4.77 -7.16 -1.64
N SER A 115 -5.06 -8.45 -1.49
CA SER A 115 -6.43 -8.98 -1.44
C SER A 115 -7.13 -8.81 -0.09
N ASN A 116 -6.37 -8.70 1.01
CA ASN A 116 -6.93 -8.51 2.35
C ASN A 116 -6.03 -7.61 3.21
N PRO A 117 -5.89 -6.31 2.89
CA PRO A 117 -4.99 -5.42 3.61
C PRO A 117 -5.32 -5.34 5.11
N ASN A 118 -6.60 -5.37 5.47
CA ASN A 118 -7.05 -5.35 6.87
C ASN A 118 -6.66 -6.61 7.66
N GLY A 119 -6.14 -7.66 7.01
CA GLY A 119 -5.53 -8.82 7.66
C GLY A 119 -4.05 -8.64 8.02
N PHE A 120 -3.45 -7.47 7.71
CA PHE A 120 -2.04 -7.19 7.89
C PHE A 120 -1.80 -5.82 8.54
N TYR A 121 -0.67 -5.70 9.21
CA TYR A 121 -0.23 -4.44 9.80
C TYR A 121 1.23 -4.18 9.52
N VAL A 122 1.61 -2.90 9.53
CA VAL A 122 3.01 -2.50 9.56
C VAL A 122 3.38 -2.11 10.97
N ASN A 123 4.57 -2.51 11.39
CA ASN A 123 5.19 -1.98 12.60
C ASN A 123 6.62 -1.53 12.36
N VAL A 124 7.14 -0.74 13.31
CA VAL A 124 8.53 -0.31 13.39
C VAL A 124 9.06 -0.65 14.77
N HIS A 125 10.32 -1.05 14.87
CA HIS A 125 10.98 -1.43 16.12
C HIS A 125 12.14 -0.47 16.44
N ASN A 126 12.49 -0.37 17.72
CA ASN A 126 13.73 0.27 18.16
C ASN A 126 14.29 -0.45 19.41
N PRO A 127 15.46 -0.07 19.96
CA PRO A 127 16.03 -0.74 21.12
C PRO A 127 15.15 -0.72 22.38
N LYS A 128 14.38 0.36 22.58
CA LYS A 128 13.51 0.53 23.75
C LYS A 128 12.21 -0.28 23.64
N TYR A 129 11.71 -0.46 22.42
CA TYR A 129 10.49 -1.18 22.11
C TYR A 129 10.81 -2.31 21.11
N PRO A 130 11.46 -3.40 21.56
CA PRO A 130 11.87 -4.49 20.68
C PRO A 130 10.68 -5.25 20.08
N ASN A 131 9.50 -5.21 20.71
CA ASN A 131 8.27 -5.79 20.18
C ASN A 131 7.52 -4.88 19.20
N GLY A 132 7.89 -3.59 19.12
CA GLY A 132 7.25 -2.60 18.26
C GLY A 132 7.07 -1.26 18.98
N ILE A 133 7.60 -0.18 18.40
CA ILE A 133 7.40 1.19 18.91
C ILE A 133 6.09 1.81 18.40
N VAL A 134 5.71 1.50 17.15
CA VAL A 134 4.47 1.94 16.51
C VAL A 134 3.96 0.89 15.52
N ARG A 135 2.64 0.69 15.51
CA ARG A 135 1.92 -0.20 14.58
C ARG A 135 0.74 0.51 13.94
N GLY A 136 0.36 0.09 12.74
CA GLY A 136 -0.88 0.48 12.09
C GLY A 136 -1.39 -0.61 11.15
N GLN A 137 -2.71 -0.81 11.14
CA GLN A 137 -3.36 -1.76 10.25
C GLN A 137 -3.32 -1.23 8.81
N LEU A 138 -3.04 -2.09 7.84
CA LEU A 138 -3.05 -1.71 6.44
C LEU A 138 -4.48 -1.51 5.94
N VAL A 139 -4.67 -0.45 5.15
CA VAL A 139 -5.90 -0.13 4.42
C VAL A 139 -5.58 0.08 2.94
N ALA A 140 -6.61 -0.01 2.10
CA ALA A 140 -6.50 0.41 0.71
C ALA A 140 -6.46 1.95 0.60
N GLY A 141 -5.58 2.45 -0.25
CA GLY A 141 -5.34 3.87 -0.48
C GLY A 141 -4.13 4.41 0.31
N MET A 142 -3.60 5.54 -0.17
CA MET A 142 -2.59 6.30 0.57
C MET A 142 -3.20 6.96 1.80
N VAL A 143 -2.39 7.01 2.85
CA VAL A 143 -2.66 7.80 4.05
C VAL A 143 -1.78 9.05 4.06
N HIS A 144 -2.27 10.10 4.72
CA HIS A 144 -1.58 11.37 4.90
C HIS A 144 -1.55 11.69 6.39
N MET A 145 -0.54 12.46 6.83
CA MET A 145 -0.44 12.94 8.21
C MET A 145 -1.33 14.15 8.45
#